data_AF-A0A525WMB9-F1
#
_entry.id   AF-A0A525WMB9-F1
#
_cell.length_a   1.000
_cell.length_b   1.000
_cell.length_c   1.000
_cell.angle_alpha   90.00
_cell.angle_beta   90.00
_cell.angle_gamma   90.00
#
_symmetry.space_group_name_H-M   'P 1'
#
loop_
_entity.id
_entity.type
_entity.pdbx_description
1 polymer ?
#
loop_
_entity_poly.entity_id
_entity_poly.type
_entity_poly.pdbx_seq_one_letter_code
_entity_poly.pdbx_strand_id
1 'polypeptide(L)'
;MSRWHFGILVVVTLVGSITGGALSGWWLAPSPVAAQKVNGMNAEEFLLLDANGKARAGLGLDKNGEVGLVMVSRDGNRKLAFSPDDRFAVRLSDQDGHVLWSAP
;
A
#
# COMPACT_ATOMS: atom_id res chain seq x y z
N MET A 1 48.88 -7.35 -45.86
CA MET A 1 47.73 -7.98 -45.17
C MET A 1 46.97 -8.82 -46.19
N SER A 2 46.86 -10.15 -46.03
CA SER A 2 46.08 -10.94 -47.00
C SER A 2 44.58 -10.81 -46.69
N ARG A 3 43.74 -10.79 -47.73
CA ARG A 3 42.26 -10.71 -47.66
C ARG A 3 41.62 -11.72 -46.68
N TRP A 4 42.33 -12.82 -46.42
CA TRP A 4 41.97 -13.86 -45.46
C TRP A 4 42.08 -13.41 -43.99
N HIS A 5 43.14 -12.70 -43.64
CA HIS A 5 43.35 -12.18 -42.27
C HIS A 5 42.34 -11.09 -41.92
N PHE A 6 41.92 -10.30 -42.91
CA PHE A 6 40.89 -9.29 -42.74
C PHE A 6 39.52 -9.91 -42.45
N GLY A 7 39.15 -10.98 -43.17
CA GLY A 7 37.89 -11.70 -42.92
C GLY A 7 37.84 -12.30 -41.52
N ILE A 8 38.94 -12.89 -41.03
CA ILE A 8 39.01 -13.45 -39.68
C ILE A 8 38.84 -12.37 -38.62
N LEU A 9 39.47 -11.20 -38.79
CA LEU A 9 39.33 -10.08 -37.84
C LEU A 9 37.89 -9.58 -37.72
N VAL A 10 37.19 -9.45 -38.86
CA VAL A 10 35.78 -9.02 -38.86
C VAL A 10 34.91 -10.00 -38.09
N VAL A 11 35.06 -11.31 -38.33
CA VAL A 11 34.27 -12.35 -37.64
C VAL A 11 34.54 -12.34 -36.14
N VAL A 12 35.80 -12.23 -35.71
CA VAL A 12 36.15 -12.19 -34.29
C VAL A 12 35.54 -10.97 -33.59
N THR A 13 35.57 -9.80 -34.22
CA THR A 13 34.94 -8.59 -33.64
C THR A 13 33.42 -8.69 -33.54
N LEU A 14 32.77 -9.28 -34.55
CA LEU A 14 31.32 -9.45 -34.57
C LEU A 14 30.83 -10.40 -33.47
N VAL A 15 31.52 -11.53 -33.30
CA VAL A 15 31.20 -12.50 -32.25
C VAL A 15 31.45 -11.92 -30.86
N GLY A 16 32.58 -11.22 -30.67
CA GLY A 16 32.90 -10.57 -29.39
C GLY A 16 31.85 -9.56 -28.95
N SER A 17 31.31 -8.75 -29.87
CA SER A 17 30.26 -7.78 -29.57
C SER A 17 28.93 -8.42 -29.13
N ILE A 18 28.54 -9.54 -29.74
CA ILE A 18 27.30 -10.25 -29.38
C ILE A 18 27.42 -10.89 -28.01
N THR A 19 28.55 -11.55 -27.74
CA THR A 19 28.81 -12.17 -26.43
C THR A 19 28.92 -11.13 -25.32
N GLY A 20 29.58 -9.99 -25.57
CA GLY A 20 29.69 -8.89 -24.60
C GLY A 20 28.34 -8.22 -24.29
N GLY A 21 27.52 -7.96 -25.31
CA GLY A 21 26.19 -7.36 -25.13
C GLY A 21 25.23 -8.26 -24.36
N ALA A 22 25.22 -9.56 -24.65
CA ALA A 22 24.36 -10.53 -23.95
C ALA A 22 24.70 -10.64 -22.45
N LEU A 23 25.99 -10.61 -22.09
CA LEU A 23 26.43 -10.71 -20.69
C LEU A 23 26.07 -9.47 -19.86
N SER A 24 26.05 -8.27 -20.47
CA SER A 24 25.65 -7.05 -19.75
C SER A 24 24.17 -7.04 -19.32
N GLY A 25 23.28 -7.62 -20.14
CA GLY A 25 21.85 -7.66 -19.88
C GLY A 25 21.44 -8.63 -18.78
N TRP A 26 22.23 -9.68 -18.54
CA TRP A 26 21.93 -10.68 -17.51
C TRP A 26 22.56 -10.38 -16.15
N TRP A 27 23.69 -9.67 -16.09
CA TRP A 27 24.39 -9.48 -14.82
C TRP A 27 24.08 -8.15 -14.13
N LEU A 28 23.67 -7.13 -14.88
CA LEU A 28 23.39 -5.79 -14.36
C LEU A 28 21.92 -5.39 -14.46
N ALA A 29 21.03 -6.29 -14.91
CA ALA A 29 19.61 -6.05 -14.81
C ALA A 29 19.26 -5.93 -13.31
N PRO A 30 18.76 -4.77 -12.85
CA PRO A 30 18.28 -4.66 -11.48
C PRO A 30 17.16 -5.69 -11.33
N SER A 31 17.34 -6.63 -10.39
CA SER A 31 16.28 -7.55 -10.00
C SER A 31 15.04 -6.72 -9.72
N PRO A 32 13.91 -6.95 -10.43
CA PRO A 32 12.69 -6.25 -10.09
C PRO A 32 12.35 -6.65 -8.66
N VAL A 33 12.43 -5.68 -7.74
CA VAL A 33 11.95 -5.86 -6.38
C VAL A 33 10.43 -5.96 -6.51
N ALA A 34 9.94 -7.19 -6.61
CA ALA A 34 8.51 -7.46 -6.53
C ALA A 34 8.07 -6.89 -5.18
N ALA A 35 7.23 -5.85 -5.23
CA ALA A 35 6.61 -5.28 -4.04
C ALA A 35 6.05 -6.44 -3.21
N GLN A 36 6.52 -6.51 -1.97
CA GLN A 36 6.26 -7.55 -1.00
C GLN A 36 4.78 -7.95 -1.03
N LYS A 37 4.51 -9.24 -1.26
CA LYS A 37 3.16 -9.84 -1.26
C LYS A 37 2.38 -9.27 -0.08
N VAL A 38 1.40 -8.42 -0.38
CA VAL A 38 0.61 -7.72 0.63
C VAL A 38 -0.15 -8.79 1.41
N ASN A 39 0.25 -9.03 2.66
CA ASN A 39 -0.56 -9.79 3.62
C ASN A 39 -1.73 -8.90 4.05
N GLY A 40 -2.61 -8.59 3.10
CA GLY A 40 -3.84 -7.85 3.32
C GLY A 40 -4.93 -8.83 3.74
N MET A 41 -5.70 -8.46 4.76
CA MET A 41 -6.95 -9.13 5.07
C MET A 41 -8.06 -8.35 4.39
N ASN A 42 -8.85 -9.03 3.55
CA ASN A 42 -10.09 -8.46 3.02
C ASN A 42 -11.19 -8.71 4.05
N ALA A 43 -11.75 -7.64 4.60
CA ALA A 43 -12.86 -7.68 5.54
C ALA A 43 -13.81 -6.52 5.26
N GLU A 44 -15.09 -6.72 5.52
CA GLU A 44 -16.10 -5.65 5.45
C GLU A 44 -15.92 -4.65 6.60
N GLU A 45 -15.42 -5.12 7.75
CA GLU A 45 -15.17 -4.30 8.93
C GLU A 45 -14.07 -4.90 9.82
N PHE A 46 -13.23 -4.04 10.41
CA PHE A 46 -12.28 -4.38 11.47
C PHE A 46 -12.74 -3.80 12.79
N LEU A 47 -13.02 -4.67 13.77
CA LEU A 47 -13.44 -4.27 15.11
C LEU A 47 -12.33 -4.50 16.13
N LEU A 48 -12.04 -3.49 16.95
CA LEU A 48 -11.25 -3.64 18.16
C LEU A 48 -12.20 -3.91 19.33
N LEU A 49 -12.16 -5.12 19.89
CA LEU A 49 -12.99 -5.52 21.02
C LEU A 49 -12.25 -5.34 22.35
N ASP A 50 -12.96 -5.00 23.42
CA ASP A 50 -12.42 -5.08 24.79
C ASP A 50 -12.49 -6.51 25.35
N ALA A 51 -12.02 -6.69 26.59
CA ALA A 51 -11.99 -7.98 27.28
C ALA A 51 -13.38 -8.62 27.47
N ASN A 52 -14.46 -7.83 27.39
CA ASN A 52 -15.83 -8.31 27.48
C ASN A 52 -16.45 -8.56 26.10
N GLY A 53 -15.69 -8.40 25.02
CA GLY A 53 -16.16 -8.52 23.63
C GLY A 53 -16.87 -7.28 23.09
N LYS A 54 -16.86 -6.14 23.80
CA LYS A 54 -17.51 -4.92 23.33
C LYS A 54 -16.61 -4.18 22.34
N ALA A 55 -17.14 -3.79 21.19
CA ALA A 55 -16.42 -2.98 20.22
C ALA A 55 -16.06 -1.59 20.79
N ARG A 56 -14.79 -1.23 20.67
CA ARG A 56 -14.16 0.01 21.13
C ARG A 56 -13.66 0.88 19.99
N ALA A 57 -13.36 0.25 18.86
CA ALA A 57 -13.08 0.93 17.62
C ALA A 57 -13.54 0.08 16.43
N GLY A 58 -13.81 0.73 15.31
CA GLY A 58 -14.23 0.09 14.07
C GLY A 58 -13.63 0.82 12.87
N LEU A 59 -13.08 0.08 11.90
CA LEU A 59 -12.74 0.57 10.57
C LEU A 59 -13.57 -0.20 9.56
N GLY A 60 -14.40 0.48 8.79
CA GLY A 60 -15.27 -0.18 7.82
C GLY A 60 -16.11 0.81 7.05
N LEU A 61 -17.13 0.28 6.40
CA LEU A 61 -18.13 1.06 5.69
C LEU A 61 -19.36 1.24 6.59
N ASP A 62 -19.95 2.43 6.56
CA ASP A 62 -21.22 2.68 7.20
C ASP A 62 -22.41 2.18 6.34
N LYS A 63 -23.63 2.41 6.80
CA LYS A 63 -24.86 1.99 6.09
C LYS A 63 -25.05 2.65 4.70
N ASN A 64 -24.35 3.76 4.43
CA ASN A 64 -24.39 4.47 3.17
C ASN A 64 -23.22 4.05 2.27
N GLY A 65 -22.31 3.18 2.75
CA GLY A 65 -21.10 2.79 2.04
C GLY A 65 -19.93 3.77 2.21
N GLU A 66 -20.04 4.72 3.14
CA GLU A 66 -18.99 5.70 3.42
C GLU A 66 -17.93 5.10 4.35
N VAL A 67 -16.66 5.39 4.10
CA VAL A 67 -15.57 4.81 4.89
C VAL A 67 -15.40 5.57 6.21
N GLY A 68 -15.26 4.84 7.31
CA GLY A 68 -15.12 5.45 8.63
C GLY A 68 -14.16 4.70 9.54
N LEU A 69 -13.40 5.46 10.33
CA LEU A 69 -12.73 4.98 11.54
C LEU A 69 -13.39 5.61 12.75
N VAL A 70 -13.94 4.77 13.63
CA VAL A 70 -14.61 5.20 14.86
C VAL A 70 -13.89 4.63 16.06
N MET A 71 -13.75 5.44 17.12
CA MET A 71 -13.24 5.04 18.42
C MET A 71 -14.16 5.57 19.52
N VAL A 72 -14.42 4.75 20.54
CA VAL A 72 -15.26 5.09 21.68
C VAL A 72 -14.42 5.06 22.95
N SER A 73 -14.51 6.07 23.81
CA SER A 73 -13.79 6.17 25.10
C SER A 73 -14.29 5.15 26.11
N ARG A 74 -13.44 4.56 26.96
CA ARG A 74 -13.73 3.38 27.81
C ARG A 74 -15.12 3.41 28.48
N ASP A 75 -15.52 4.56 28.99
CA ASP A 75 -16.81 4.83 29.65
C ASP A 75 -18.02 4.89 28.70
N GLY A 76 -17.81 5.12 27.41
CA GLY A 76 -18.84 5.27 26.37
C GLY A 76 -19.18 6.73 26.06
N ASN A 77 -18.62 7.68 26.82
CA ASN A 77 -19.09 9.07 26.83
C ASN A 77 -18.57 9.90 25.67
N ARG A 78 -17.55 9.42 24.96
CA ARG A 78 -16.95 10.15 23.84
C ARG A 78 -16.75 9.22 22.65
N LYS A 79 -17.00 9.76 21.47
CA LYS A 79 -16.75 9.12 20.20
C LYS A 79 -15.88 10.01 19.33
N LEU A 80 -14.75 9.48 18.88
CA LEU A 80 -13.90 10.10 17.88
C LEU A 80 -14.13 9.38 16.55
N ALA A 81 -14.48 10.13 15.51
CA ALA A 81 -14.73 9.60 14.18
C ALA A 81 -13.84 10.30 13.16
N PHE A 82 -13.34 9.52 12.20
CA PHE A 82 -12.68 9.98 10.99
C PHE A 82 -13.47 9.47 9.79
N SER A 83 -13.92 10.35 8.91
CA SER A 83 -14.59 9.96 7.67
C SER A 83 -14.33 11.02 6.59
N PRO A 84 -13.71 10.67 5.46
CA PRO A 84 -13.48 11.61 4.37
C PRO A 84 -14.77 12.04 3.66
N ASP A 85 -15.86 11.28 3.85
CA ASP A 85 -17.13 11.49 3.17
C ASP A 85 -18.10 12.37 4.00
N ASP A 86 -17.81 12.56 5.29
CA ASP A 86 -18.59 13.39 6.19
C ASP A 86 -18.21 14.88 6.08
N ARG A 87 -19.10 15.77 6.52
CA ARG A 87 -18.88 17.23 6.55
C ARG A 87 -17.62 17.62 7.34
N PHE A 88 -17.28 16.84 8.35
CA PHE A 88 -16.08 17.02 9.15
C PHE A 88 -15.25 15.75 9.02
N ALA A 89 -14.06 15.85 8.42
CA ALA A 89 -13.18 14.69 8.29
C ALA A 89 -12.78 14.12 9.65
N VAL A 90 -12.78 14.94 10.70
CA VAL A 90 -12.57 14.51 12.09
C VAL A 90 -13.65 15.10 12.99
N ARG A 91 -14.28 14.27 13.82
CA ARG A 91 -15.30 14.71 14.78
C ARG A 91 -15.12 14.01 16.13
N LEU A 92 -15.07 14.80 17.20
CA LEU A 92 -15.26 14.33 18.57
C LEU A 92 -16.68 14.68 19.01
N SER A 93 -17.47 13.68 19.39
CA SER A 93 -18.81 13.87 19.94
C SER A 93 -18.95 13.27 21.33
N ASP A 94 -19.93 13.73 22.10
CA ASP A 94 -20.39 13.04 23.30
C ASP A 94 -21.27 11.82 22.94
N GLN A 95 -21.82 11.17 23.97
CA GLN A 95 -22.74 10.04 23.86
C GLN A 95 -24.10 10.40 23.26
N ASP A 96 -24.53 11.66 23.41
CA ASP A 96 -25.79 12.18 22.87
C ASP A 96 -25.65 12.59 21.39
N GLY A 97 -24.41 12.58 20.89
CA GLY A 97 -24.06 12.92 19.52
C GLY A 97 -23.73 14.41 19.33
N HIS A 98 -23.67 15.20 20.40
CA HIS A 98 -23.26 16.59 20.30
C HIS A 98 -21.79 16.69 19.93
N VAL A 99 -21.49 17.53 18.93
CA VAL A 99 -20.11 17.77 18.50
C VAL A 99 -19.40 18.61 19.55
N LEU A 100 -18.42 18.01 20.20
CA LEU A 100 -17.53 18.69 21.15
C LEU A 100 -16.39 19.40 20.42
N TRP A 101 -15.93 18.81 19.32
CA TRP A 101 -14.89 19.38 18.46
C TRP A 101 -14.95 18.75 17.06
N SER A 102 -14.54 19.49 16.03
CA SER A 102 -14.44 18.97 14.68
C SER A 102 -13.34 19.67 13.87
N ALA A 103 -12.80 18.96 12.88
CA ALA A 103 -11.92 19.51 11.86
C ALA A 103 -12.39 19.10 10.45
N PRO A 104 -12.17 19.96 9.45
CA PRO A 104 -12.45 19.65 8.06
C PRO A 104 -11.51 18.56 7.52
#